data_AF-A0A7S4IIZ4-F1
#
_entry.id   AF-A0A7S4IIZ4-F1
#
_cell.length_a   1.000
_cell.length_b   1.000
_cell.length_c   1.000
_cell.angle_alpha   90.00
_cell.angle_beta   90.00
_cell.angle_gamma   90.00
#
_symmetry.space_group_name_H-M   'P 1'
#
loop_
_entity.id
_entity.type
_entity.pdbx_description
1 polymer ?
#
loop_
_entity_poly.entity_id
_entity_poly.type
_entity_poly.pdbx_seq_one_letter_code
_entity_poly.pdbx_strand_id
1 'polypeptide(L)'
;MHNYCSQPQLPREFNKALSKLLTSMNKSHPIEETIWDDCMYEGKLQFIQNAFSSKKIPSSGNWRWNQAKSRKTVHIPGGEVTFFKLTPRKFHPCDSPVPSYKLWKFCISLRDSQIFYCLWCEKGPANAGVPHKLRTSPQLALEDLRFLASFMNPNVVSELWPSG
;
A
#
# COMPACT_ATOMS: atom_id res chain seq x y z
N MET A 1 -39.55 17.36 -3.54
CA MET A 1 -38.85 16.86 -4.74
C MET A 1 -37.45 17.45 -4.76
N HIS A 2 -36.43 16.71 -4.32
CA HIS A 2 -35.04 17.19 -4.34
C HIS A 2 -34.40 16.76 -5.66
N ASN A 3 -34.09 17.73 -6.52
CA ASN A 3 -33.33 17.53 -7.74
C ASN A 3 -31.91 17.07 -7.38
N TYR A 4 -31.61 15.78 -7.56
CA TYR A 4 -30.24 15.30 -7.57
C TYR A 4 -29.57 15.81 -8.84
N CYS A 5 -28.76 16.87 -8.71
CA CYS A 5 -27.85 17.30 -9.75
C CYS A 5 -27.00 16.10 -10.18
N SER A 6 -27.13 15.69 -11.44
CA SER A 6 -26.49 14.49 -11.99
C SER A 6 -24.98 14.63 -11.86
N GLN A 7 -24.37 13.94 -10.89
CA GLN A 7 -22.92 13.98 -10.77
C GLN A 7 -22.31 13.39 -12.04
N PRO A 8 -21.27 14.04 -12.61
CA PRO A 8 -20.62 13.54 -13.81
C PRO A 8 -20.14 12.12 -13.58
N GLN A 9 -20.49 11.22 -14.51
CA GLN A 9 -20.16 9.81 -14.39
C GLN A 9 -18.64 9.64 -14.25
N LEU A 10 -18.21 9.10 -13.11
CA LEU A 10 -16.79 8.87 -12.85
C LEU A 10 -16.24 7.85 -13.87
N PRO A 11 -14.99 8.02 -14.35
CA PRO A 11 -14.33 6.98 -15.12
C PRO A 11 -14.25 5.67 -14.33
N ARG A 12 -14.23 4.52 -15.03
CA ARG A 12 -14.27 3.18 -14.41
C ARG A 12 -13.25 2.98 -13.29
N GLU A 13 -12.03 3.48 -13.45
CA GLU A 13 -10.98 3.34 -12.42
C GLU A 13 -11.28 4.15 -11.15
N PHE A 14 -11.85 5.35 -11.28
CA PHE A 14 -12.26 6.17 -10.14
C PHE A 14 -13.46 5.56 -9.42
N ASN A 15 -14.42 5.02 -10.18
CA ASN A 15 -15.54 4.27 -9.61
C ASN A 15 -15.04 3.05 -8.81
N LYS A 16 -14.12 2.25 -9.36
CA LYS A 16 -13.52 1.12 -8.66
C LYS A 16 -12.87 1.54 -7.33
N ALA A 17 -12.09 2.62 -7.35
CA ALA A 17 -11.43 3.15 -6.16
C ALA A 17 -12.42 3.65 -5.10
N LEU A 18 -13.45 4.40 -5.53
CA LEU A 18 -14.50 4.87 -4.64
C LEU A 18 -15.29 3.70 -4.03
N SER A 19 -15.70 2.71 -4.83
CA SER A 19 -16.40 1.52 -4.34
C SER A 19 -15.58 0.75 -3.31
N LYS A 20 -14.26 0.65 -3.52
CA LYS A 20 -13.35 0.00 -2.56
C LYS A 20 -13.30 0.76 -1.23
N LEU A 21 -13.21 2.09 -1.27
CA LEU A 21 -13.26 2.92 -0.06
C LEU A 21 -14.60 2.72 0.68
N LEU A 22 -15.73 2.92 -0.01
CA LEU A 22 -17.07 2.86 0.61
C LEU A 22 -17.36 1.50 1.24
N THR A 23 -16.97 0.41 0.57
CA THR A 23 -17.13 -0.95 1.13
C THR A 23 -16.29 -1.14 2.40
N SER A 24 -15.16 -0.46 2.51
CA SER A 24 -14.24 -0.56 3.65
C SER A 24 -14.64 0.36 4.79
N MET A 25 -15.24 1.52 4.52
CA MET A 25 -15.77 2.43 5.55
C MET A 25 -16.88 1.79 6.40
N ASN A 26 -17.60 0.81 5.85
CA ASN A 26 -18.60 0.04 6.62
C ASN A 26 -17.98 -0.96 7.61
N LYS A 27 -16.66 -1.10 7.62
CA LYS A 27 -15.92 -1.99 8.52
C LYS A 27 -15.17 -1.15 9.54
N SER A 28 -15.06 -1.66 10.77
CA SER A 28 -14.18 -1.05 11.76
C SER A 28 -12.72 -1.23 11.33
N HIS A 29 -12.04 -0.11 11.12
CA HIS A 29 -10.62 -0.07 10.83
C HIS A 29 -9.93 0.85 11.84
N PRO A 30 -8.75 0.50 12.35
CA PRO A 30 -7.95 1.43 13.13
C PRO A 30 -7.59 2.63 12.27
N ILE A 31 -7.69 3.83 12.84
CA ILE A 31 -7.20 5.06 12.25
C ILE A 31 -5.79 5.26 12.82
N GLU A 32 -4.81 5.25 11.94
CA GLU A 32 -3.38 5.31 12.28
C GLU A 32 -2.89 6.77 12.27
N GLU A 33 -1.88 7.09 13.08
CA GLU A 33 -1.23 8.40 13.03
C GLU A 33 -0.12 8.48 11.97
N THR A 34 0.49 7.33 11.66
CA THR A 34 1.67 7.21 10.77
C THR A 34 1.37 6.28 9.60
N ILE A 35 2.05 6.49 8.47
CA ILE A 35 1.98 5.61 7.30
C ILE A 35 2.93 4.43 7.50
N TRP A 36 2.42 3.21 7.40
CA TRP A 36 3.22 1.99 7.58
C TRP A 36 3.76 1.52 6.23
N ASP A 37 4.92 0.84 6.23
CA ASP A 37 5.54 0.28 5.01
C ASP A 37 4.64 -0.71 4.26
N ASP A 38 3.74 -1.37 5.00
CA ASP A 38 2.78 -2.32 4.45
C ASP A 38 1.68 -1.67 3.60
N CYS A 39 1.53 -0.34 3.63
CA CYS A 39 0.59 0.40 2.79
C CYS A 39 0.85 0.22 1.29
N MET A 40 2.03 -0.29 0.91
CA MET A 40 2.40 -0.61 -0.47
C MET A 40 1.97 -2.01 -0.91
N TYR A 41 1.47 -2.88 -0.04
CA TYR A 41 1.04 -4.23 -0.44
C TYR A 41 -0.31 -4.24 -1.13
N GLU A 42 -0.42 -5.05 -2.17
CA GLU A 42 -1.62 -5.11 -2.98
C GLU A 42 -2.86 -5.41 -2.12
N GLY A 43 -3.91 -4.61 -2.32
CA GLY A 43 -5.16 -4.72 -1.58
C GLY A 43 -5.15 -4.04 -0.20
N LYS A 44 -3.99 -3.68 0.36
CA LYS A 44 -3.91 -3.03 1.67
C LYS A 44 -4.63 -1.68 1.67
N LEU A 45 -5.41 -1.48 2.72
CA LEU A 45 -6.04 -0.21 3.06
C LEU A 45 -5.47 0.27 4.40
N GLN A 46 -5.16 1.56 4.48
CA GLN A 46 -4.72 2.20 5.71
C GLN A 46 -5.47 3.52 5.89
N PHE A 47 -6.18 3.65 7.01
CA PHE A 47 -6.83 4.90 7.42
C PHE A 47 -5.86 5.71 8.27
N ILE A 48 -5.78 7.01 8.01
CA ILE A 48 -4.77 7.88 8.59
C ILE A 48 -5.45 9.14 9.09
N GLN A 49 -5.22 9.51 10.35
CA GLN A 49 -5.86 10.67 10.97
C GLN A 49 -5.40 11.99 10.35
N ASN A 50 -4.08 12.13 10.18
CA ASN A 50 -3.46 13.40 9.86
C ASN A 50 -3.19 13.59 8.37
N ALA A 51 -3.21 14.84 7.92
CA ALA A 51 -2.81 15.19 6.56
C ALA A 51 -1.33 14.83 6.32
N PHE A 52 -1.06 14.26 5.14
CA PHE A 52 0.30 13.89 4.74
C PHE A 52 0.59 14.24 3.28
N SER A 53 1.86 14.53 2.99
CA SER A 53 2.35 14.67 1.62
C SER A 53 2.78 13.31 1.06
N SER A 54 2.86 13.18 -0.27
CA SER A 54 3.34 11.95 -0.91
C SER A 54 4.79 11.59 -0.55
N LYS A 55 5.58 12.54 -0.02
CA LYS A 55 6.95 12.31 0.48
C LYS A 55 6.99 11.45 1.75
N LYS A 56 5.90 11.41 2.52
CA LYS A 56 5.78 10.55 3.71
C LYS A 56 5.39 9.10 3.36
N ILE A 57 5.01 8.85 2.11
CA ILE A 57 4.67 7.50 1.66
C ILE A 57 5.98 6.76 1.35
N PRO A 58 6.17 5.53 1.85
CA PRO A 58 7.35 4.71 1.59
C PRO A 58 7.71 4.66 0.10
N SER A 59 9.00 4.88 -0.20
CA SER A 59 9.56 4.85 -1.56
C SER A 59 11.06 4.52 -1.50
N SER A 60 11.67 4.26 -2.66
CA SER A 60 13.12 3.99 -2.76
C SER A 60 13.88 5.22 -3.26
N GLY A 61 15.20 5.25 -3.11
CA GLY A 61 16.03 6.40 -3.53
C GLY A 61 15.92 6.75 -5.03
N ASN A 62 15.56 5.79 -5.89
CA ASN A 62 15.50 5.97 -7.34
C ASN A 62 14.12 6.41 -7.87
N TRP A 63 13.05 6.37 -7.06
CA TRP A 63 11.70 6.73 -7.50
C TRP A 63 10.88 7.38 -6.40
N ARG A 64 9.89 8.20 -6.78
CA ARG A 64 8.96 8.83 -5.84
C ARG A 64 7.52 8.70 -6.31
N TRP A 65 6.59 8.81 -5.37
CA TRP A 65 5.15 8.88 -5.68
C TRP A 65 4.81 10.21 -6.36
N ASN A 66 4.24 10.11 -7.55
CA ASN A 66 3.74 11.25 -8.29
C ASN A 66 2.22 11.15 -8.46
N GLN A 67 1.51 12.26 -8.24
CA GLN A 67 0.07 12.35 -8.50
C GLN A 67 -0.20 12.27 -10.01
N ALA A 68 -1.09 11.35 -10.41
CA ALA A 68 -1.64 11.33 -11.76
C ALA A 68 -2.51 12.58 -11.99
N LYS A 69 -2.57 13.09 -13.23
CA LYS A 69 -3.17 14.40 -13.56
C LYS A 69 -4.63 14.61 -13.12
N SER A 70 -5.37 13.57 -12.73
CA SER A 70 -6.79 13.69 -12.38
C SER A 70 -7.05 13.46 -10.89
N ARG A 71 -7.63 14.49 -10.26
CA ARG A 71 -8.26 14.46 -8.93
C ARG A 71 -9.77 14.52 -9.12
N LYS A 72 -10.50 13.76 -8.31
CA LYS A 72 -11.97 13.76 -8.31
C LYS A 72 -12.49 14.05 -6.91
N THR A 73 -13.61 14.74 -6.87
CA THR A 73 -14.36 15.02 -5.64
C THR A 73 -15.78 14.51 -5.85
N VAL A 74 -16.29 13.75 -4.88
CA VAL A 74 -17.59 13.08 -4.94
C VAL A 74 -18.28 13.28 -3.61
N HIS A 75 -19.57 13.63 -3.65
CA HIS A 75 -20.37 13.71 -2.43
C HIS A 75 -20.87 12.32 -2.05
N ILE A 76 -20.74 11.98 -0.77
CA ILE A 76 -21.19 10.72 -0.19
C ILE A 76 -22.22 11.01 0.92
N PRO A 77 -23.04 10.03 1.32
CA PRO A 77 -23.83 10.17 2.54
C PRO A 77 -22.91 10.52 3.71
N GLY A 78 -23.19 11.63 4.40
CA GLY A 78 -22.38 12.08 5.53
C GLY A 78 -21.15 12.93 5.20
N GLY A 79 -20.82 13.22 3.93
CA GLY A 79 -19.64 14.02 3.62
C GLY A 79 -19.24 14.12 2.14
N GLU A 80 -17.97 14.39 1.91
CA GLU A 80 -17.35 14.38 0.58
C GLU A 80 -16.03 13.62 0.59
N VAL A 81 -15.67 13.06 -0.56
CA VAL A 81 -14.40 12.36 -0.76
C VAL A 81 -13.67 12.99 -1.93
N THR A 82 -12.48 13.50 -1.67
CA THR A 82 -11.54 13.98 -2.69
C THR A 82 -10.40 12.97 -2.83
N PHE A 83 -10.17 12.45 -4.03
CA PHE A 83 -9.21 11.38 -4.23
C PHE A 83 -8.52 11.41 -5.58
N PHE A 84 -7.33 10.81 -5.62
CA PHE A 84 -6.49 10.73 -6.80
C PHE A 84 -5.54 9.54 -6.74
N LYS A 85 -5.08 9.14 -7.92
CA LYS A 85 -4.10 8.06 -8.08
C LYS A 85 -2.67 8.59 -7.96
N LEU A 86 -1.82 7.83 -7.31
CA LEU A 86 -0.38 7.99 -7.18
C LEU A 86 0.30 6.87 -7.95
N THR A 87 1.29 7.24 -8.77
CA THR A 87 2.12 6.29 -9.53
C THR A 87 3.60 6.60 -9.32
N PRO A 88 4.46 5.58 -9.21
CA PRO A 88 5.90 5.78 -9.16
C PRO A 88 6.43 6.52 -10.39
N ARG A 89 7.38 7.43 -10.17
CA ARG A 89 8.15 8.12 -11.22
C ARG A 89 9.63 8.13 -10.84
N LYS A 90 10.52 8.04 -11.83
CA LYS A 90 11.97 8.22 -11.62
C LYS A 90 12.20 9.58 -10.97
N PHE A 91 13.03 9.61 -9.93
CA PHE A 91 13.41 10.86 -9.26
C PHE A 91 14.74 11.40 -9.81
N HIS A 92 15.66 10.52 -10.20
CA HIS A 92 16.91 10.84 -10.86
C HIS A 92 17.09 10.01 -12.14
N PRO A 93 17.92 10.47 -13.10
CA PRO A 93 18.41 9.62 -14.18
C PRO A 93 19.10 8.41 -13.56
N CYS A 94 18.45 7.26 -13.67
CA CYS A 94 18.91 6.01 -13.08
C CYS A 94 18.34 4.88 -13.93
N ASP A 95 19.17 3.88 -14.20
CA ASP A 95 18.77 2.69 -14.97
C ASP A 95 17.95 1.71 -14.15
N SER A 96 17.95 1.87 -12.82
CA SER A 96 17.15 1.04 -11.93
C SER A 96 15.67 1.10 -12.30
N PRO A 97 14.99 -0.06 -12.34
CA PRO A 97 13.59 -0.13 -12.71
C PRO A 97 12.72 0.63 -11.71
N VAL A 98 11.63 1.19 -12.22
CA VAL A 98 10.58 1.82 -11.41
C VAL A 98 9.47 0.79 -11.22
N PRO A 99 8.98 0.57 -9.99
CA PRO A 99 7.92 -0.40 -9.77
C PRO A 99 6.63 0.04 -10.46
N SER A 100 5.84 -0.93 -10.94
CA SER A 100 4.55 -0.67 -11.60
C SER A 100 3.39 -0.57 -10.59
N TYR A 101 3.65 0.04 -9.43
CA TYR A 101 2.67 0.16 -8.34
C TYR A 101 1.59 1.20 -8.64
N LYS A 102 0.43 1.02 -8.01
CA LYS A 102 -0.70 1.95 -8.08
C LYS A 102 -1.28 2.14 -6.68
N LEU A 103 -1.21 3.37 -6.18
CA LEU A 103 -1.75 3.73 -4.88
C LEU A 103 -2.84 4.79 -5.07
N TRP A 104 -3.90 4.71 -4.30
CA TRP A 104 -4.95 5.72 -4.25
C TRP A 104 -4.89 6.43 -2.92
N LYS A 105 -4.92 7.77 -2.98
CA LYS A 105 -5.06 8.62 -1.79
C LYS A 105 -6.46 9.21 -1.78
N PHE A 106 -7.15 9.04 -0.66
CA PHE A 106 -8.44 9.63 -0.37
C PHE A 106 -8.30 10.65 0.76
N CYS A 107 -9.00 11.77 0.63
CA CYS A 107 -9.26 12.75 1.67
C CYS A 107 -10.77 12.72 1.89
N ILE A 108 -11.18 12.38 3.10
CA ILE A 108 -12.58 12.13 3.46
C ILE A 108 -12.95 13.21 4.46
N SER A 109 -13.90 14.05 4.09
CA SER A 109 -14.41 15.15 4.92
C SER A 109 -15.84 14.84 5.29
N LEU A 110 -16.10 14.64 6.58
CA LEU A 110 -17.43 14.36 7.11
C LEU A 110 -18.12 15.65 7.59
N ARG A 111 -19.45 15.61 7.71
CA ARG A 111 -20.29 16.79 8.06
C ARG A 111 -19.97 17.38 9.44
N ASP A 112 -19.43 16.60 10.36
CA ASP A 112 -18.98 17.01 11.68
C ASP A 112 -17.59 17.68 11.65
N SER A 113 -17.09 18.03 10.45
CA SER A 113 -15.74 18.56 10.22
C SER A 113 -14.63 17.57 10.53
N GLN A 114 -14.94 16.29 10.75
CA GLN A 114 -13.93 15.26 10.87
C GLN A 114 -13.30 15.01 9.48
N ILE A 115 -11.98 15.18 9.41
CA ILE A 115 -11.21 14.90 8.20
C ILE A 115 -10.24 13.76 8.52
N PHE A 116 -10.25 12.74 7.66
CA PHE A 116 -9.24 11.69 7.70
C PHE A 116 -8.87 11.29 6.27
N TYR A 117 -7.82 10.50 6.18
CA TYR A 117 -7.25 10.09 4.91
C TYR A 117 -7.27 8.57 4.81
N CYS A 118 -7.24 8.08 3.58
CA CYS A 118 -7.08 6.66 3.32
C CYS A 118 -6.06 6.46 2.20
N LEU A 119 -5.20 5.45 2.36
CA LEU A 119 -4.37 4.89 1.31
C LEU A 119 -4.91 3.51 0.93
N TRP A 120 -5.08 3.27 -0.36
CA TRP A 120 -5.37 1.94 -0.89
C TRP A 120 -4.36 1.58 -1.96
N CYS A 121 -3.66 0.47 -1.78
CA CYS A 121 -2.81 -0.08 -2.82
C CYS A 121 -3.63 -0.96 -3.76
N GLU A 122 -3.87 -0.45 -4.97
CA GLU A 122 -4.55 -1.22 -6.01
C GLU A 122 -3.62 -2.26 -6.64
N LYS A 123 -2.33 -1.92 -6.79
CA LYS A 123 -1.32 -2.79 -7.39
C LYS A 123 0.00 -2.62 -6.65
N GLY A 124 0.52 -3.73 -6.12
CA GLY A 124 1.72 -3.76 -5.28
C GLY A 124 2.29 -5.16 -5.21
N PRO A 125 3.24 -5.43 -4.29
CA PRO A 125 3.63 -6.80 -3.98
C PRO A 125 2.45 -7.57 -3.39
N ALA A 126 2.25 -8.82 -3.82
CA ALA A 126 1.15 -9.69 -3.36
C ALA A 126 1.28 -10.14 -1.89
N ASN A 127 2.41 -9.88 -1.23
CA ASN A 127 2.76 -10.45 0.07
C ASN A 127 2.21 -9.63 1.26
N ALA A 128 0.88 -9.51 1.35
CA ALA A 128 0.18 -8.96 2.52
C ALA A 128 0.08 -9.96 3.71
N GLY A 129 0.52 -11.21 3.53
CA GLY A 129 0.36 -12.29 4.51
C GLY A 129 1.61 -12.71 5.31
N VAL A 130 2.78 -12.11 5.06
CA VAL A 130 4.01 -12.46 5.80
C VAL A 130 4.24 -11.40 6.90
N PRO A 131 4.19 -11.77 8.20
CA PRO A 131 4.46 -10.86 9.30
C PRO A 131 5.83 -10.17 9.14
N HIS A 132 5.88 -8.89 9.51
CA HIS A 132 7.06 -8.02 9.39
C HIS A 132 8.34 -8.62 10.02
N LYS A 133 8.21 -9.54 11.00
CA LYS A 133 9.34 -10.23 11.66
C LYS A 133 10.00 -11.34 10.83
N LEU A 134 9.39 -11.79 9.72
CA LEU A 134 9.94 -12.83 8.84
C LEU A 134 10.56 -12.27 7.55
N ARG A 135 10.57 -10.94 7.38
CA ARG A 135 10.92 -10.28 6.11
C ARG A 135 12.32 -9.64 6.09
N THR A 136 13.01 -9.61 7.22
CA THR A 136 14.43 -9.20 7.31
C THR A 136 15.40 -10.37 7.30
N SER A 137 14.93 -11.62 7.20
CA SER A 137 15.83 -12.71 6.84
C SER A 137 16.30 -12.44 5.41
N PRO A 138 17.61 -12.36 5.10
CA PRO A 138 18.05 -12.71 3.75
C PRO A 138 17.42 -14.06 3.41
N GLN A 139 17.17 -14.35 2.13
CA GLN A 139 16.82 -15.71 1.71
C GLN A 139 17.95 -16.62 2.19
N LEU A 140 17.78 -17.20 3.37
CA LEU A 140 18.73 -18.12 3.99
C LEU A 140 18.61 -19.38 3.16
N ALA A 141 19.57 -19.58 2.28
CA ALA A 141 19.77 -20.88 1.69
C ALA A 141 20.15 -21.83 2.83
N LEU A 142 19.78 -23.10 2.71
CA LEU A 142 20.25 -24.13 3.63
C LEU A 142 21.80 -24.13 3.71
N GLU A 143 22.47 -23.73 2.63
CA GLU A 143 23.93 -23.58 2.57
C GLU A 143 24.48 -22.48 3.49
N ASP A 144 23.74 -21.40 3.71
CA ASP A 144 24.17 -20.31 4.61
C ASP A 144 24.24 -20.77 6.08
N LEU A 145 23.56 -21.87 6.40
CA LEU A 145 23.55 -22.50 7.72
C LEU A 145 24.61 -23.59 7.88
N ARG A 146 25.44 -23.85 6.87
CA ARG A 146 26.45 -24.92 6.88
C ARG A 146 27.47 -24.77 8.01
N PHE A 147 27.71 -23.56 8.51
CA PHE A 147 28.57 -23.33 9.68
C PHE A 147 28.09 -24.06 10.94
N LEU A 148 26.80 -24.39 11.02
CA LEU A 148 26.22 -25.15 12.13
C LEU A 148 26.55 -26.64 12.07
N ALA A 149 27.03 -27.15 10.93
CA ALA A 149 27.28 -28.58 10.72
C ALA A 149 28.28 -29.16 11.73
N SER A 150 29.28 -28.38 12.17
CA SER A 150 30.26 -28.84 13.16
C SER A 150 29.68 -29.07 14.56
N PHE A 151 28.48 -28.54 14.84
CA PHE A 151 27.76 -28.68 16.10
C PHE A 151 26.60 -29.69 16.02
N MET A 152 26.37 -30.31 14.86
CA MET A 152 25.26 -31.23 14.63
C MET A 152 25.72 -32.70 14.60
N ASN A 153 24.77 -33.62 14.77
CA ASN A 153 25.06 -35.04 14.63
C ASN A 153 25.45 -35.34 13.16
N PRO A 154 26.52 -36.13 12.90
CA PRO A 154 26.98 -36.43 11.54
C PRO A 154 25.89 -37.00 10.62
N ASN A 155 24.97 -37.82 11.15
CA ASN A 155 23.88 -38.40 10.36
C ASN A 155 22.89 -37.34 9.85
N VAL A 156 22.62 -36.31 10.66
CA VAL A 156 21.75 -35.18 10.30
C VAL A 156 22.44 -34.27 9.29
N VAL A 157 23.76 -34.08 9.41
CA VAL A 157 24.55 -33.30 8.46
C VAL A 157 24.52 -33.94 7.08
N SER A 158 24.69 -35.27 6.97
CA SER A 158 24.62 -35.99 5.70
C SER A 158 23.25 -35.96 5.04
N GLU A 159 22.18 -35.82 5.83
CA GLU A 159 20.81 -35.67 5.31
C GLU A 159 20.56 -34.25 4.76
N LEU A 160 21.03 -33.22 5.48
CA LEU A 160 20.80 -31.82 5.13
C LEU A 160 21.76 -31.32 4.03
N TRP A 161 23.01 -31.80 4.00
CA TRP A 161 24.04 -31.45 3.03
C TRP A 161 24.71 -32.70 2.45
N PRO A 162 24.01 -33.48 1.59
CA PRO A 162 24.48 -34.77 1.07
C PRO A 162 25.65 -34.67 0.06
N SER A 163 25.92 -33.47 -0.46
CA SER A 163 26.98 -33.21 -1.45
C SER A 163 28.09 -32.39 -0.80
N GLY A 164 29.11 -33.08 -0.29
CA GLY A 164 30.38 -32.50 0.10
C GLY A 164 31.21 -32.12 -1.12
#